data_AF-A0A2N7GBA4-F1
#
_entry.id   AF-A0A2N7GBA4-F1
#
_cell.length_a   1.000
_cell.length_b   1.000
_cell.length_c   1.000
_cell.angle_alpha   90.00
_cell.angle_beta   90.00
_cell.angle_gamma   90.00
#
_symmetry.space_group_name_H-M   'P 1'
#
loop_
_entity.id
_entity.type
_entity.pdbx_description
1 polymer ?
#
loop_
_entity_poly.entity_id
_entity_poly.type
_entity_poly.pdbx_seq_one_letter_code
_entity_poly.pdbx_strand_id
1 'polypeptide(L)' 'MNNLINNVKNFMQDEEGLTVVEYVVGAGLLVAGLAGIFGAFSSILEDELSSVFN' A
#
# COMPACT_ATOMS: atom_id res chain seq x y z
N MET A 1 -9.39 -33.71 -7.08
CA MET A 1 -8.66 -32.50 -6.64
C MET A 1 -9.52 -31.31 -7.02
N ASN A 2 -9.96 -30.45 -6.07
CA ASN A 2 -10.85 -29.34 -6.40
C ASN A 2 -10.17 -28.38 -7.40
N ASN A 3 -10.85 -28.06 -8.51
CA ASN A 3 -10.32 -27.17 -9.55
C ASN A 3 -9.86 -25.82 -9.00
N LEU A 4 -10.54 -25.33 -7.95
CA LEU A 4 -10.18 -24.10 -7.26
C LEU A 4 -8.80 -24.17 -6.58
N ILE A 5 -8.46 -25.29 -5.97
CA ILE A 5 -7.15 -25.52 -5.32
C ILE A 5 -6.05 -25.59 -6.37
N ASN A 6 -6.32 -26.23 -7.52
CA ASN A 6 -5.36 -26.33 -8.62
C ASN A 6 -5.09 -24.96 -9.26
N ASN A 7 -6.11 -24.13 -9.44
CA ASN A 7 -5.94 -22.79 -10.00
C ASN A 7 -5.14 -21.87 -9.06
N VAL A 8 -5.38 -21.94 -7.74
CA VAL A 8 -4.58 -21.21 -6.76
C VAL A 8 -3.13 -21.69 -6.74
N LYS A 9 -2.90 -23.00 -6.84
CA LYS A 9 -1.55 -23.57 -6.95
C LYS A 9 -0.82 -23.09 -8.20
N ASN A 10 -1.49 -23.11 -9.35
CA ASN A 10 -0.91 -22.66 -10.61
C ASN A 10 -0.59 -21.16 -10.58
N PHE A 11 -1.45 -20.34 -9.96
CA PHE A 11 -1.19 -18.92 -9.76
C PHE A 11 0.00 -18.66 -8.83
N MET A 12 0.15 -19.43 -7.74
CA MET A 12 1.32 -19.33 -6.86
C MET A 12 2.62 -19.82 -7.52
N GLN A 13 2.52 -20.62 -8.58
CA GLN A 13 3.66 -21.09 -9.39
C GLN A 13 3.91 -20.20 -10.61
N ASP A 14 3.07 -19.19 -10.84
CA ASP A 14 3.21 -18.21 -11.91
C ASP A 14 4.04 -17.02 -11.38
N GLU A 15 5.36 -17.17 -11.46
CA GLU A 15 6.36 -16.20 -10.99
C GLU A 15 6.19 -14.82 -11.65
N GLU A 16 5.70 -14.75 -12.89
CA GLU A 16 5.43 -13.48 -13.58
C GLU A 16 4.18 -12.78 -13.02
N GLY A 17 3.12 -13.52 -12.72
CA GLY A 17 1.95 -12.99 -12.04
C GLY A 17 2.24 -12.57 -10.59
N LEU A 18 3.11 -13.33 -9.91
CA LEU A 18 3.46 -13.09 -8.51
C LEU A 18 4.34 -11.84 -8.33
N THR A 19 5.25 -11.56 -9.27
CA THR A 19 6.08 -10.33 -9.23
C THR A 19 5.24 -9.07 -9.40
N VAL A 20 4.20 -9.08 -10.25
CA VAL A 20 3.27 -7.95 -10.36
C VAL A 20 2.51 -7.71 -9.05
N VAL A 21 2.07 -8.78 -8.38
CA VAL A 21 1.41 -8.67 -7.06
C VAL A 21 2.36 -8.10 -6.01
N GLU A 22 3.63 -8.50 -6.01
CA GLU A 22 4.63 -7.96 -5.09
C GLU A 22 4.83 -6.45 -5.28
N TYR A 23 4.91 -5.97 -6.53
CA TYR A 23 4.98 -4.53 -6.80
C TYR A 23 3.74 -3.78 -6.32
N VAL A 24 2.54 -4.34 -6.50
CA VAL A 24 1.28 -3.71 -6.06
C VAL A 24 1.20 -3.67 -4.53
N VAL A 25 1.60 -4.75 -3.85
CA VAL A 25 1.64 -4.81 -2.39
C VAL A 25 2.69 -3.84 -1.83
N GLY A 26 3.87 -3.76 -2.46
CA GLY A 26 4.92 -2.79 -2.11
C GLY A 26 4.46 -1.34 -2.28
N ALA A 27 3.79 -1.01 -3.39
CA ALA A 27 3.20 0.30 -3.59
C ALA A 27 2.11 0.62 -2.56
N GLY A 28 1.25 -0.35 -2.24
CA GLY A 28 0.21 -0.20 -1.20
C GLY A 28 0.78 0.09 0.18
N LEU A 29 1.87 -0.60 0.56
CA LEU A 29 2.59 -0.34 1.81
C LEU A 29 3.20 1.06 1.86
N LEU A 30 3.78 1.55 0.76
CA LEU A 30 4.32 2.91 0.69
C LEU A 30 3.22 3.97 0.86
N VAL A 31 2.07 3.78 0.19
CA VAL A 31 0.92 4.69 0.32
C VAL A 31 0.38 4.70 1.75
N ALA A 32 0.23 3.52 2.36
CA ALA A 32 -0.21 3.41 3.75
C ALA A 32 0.76 4.09 4.73
N GLY A 33 2.07 3.93 4.52
CA GLY A 33 3.09 4.60 5.32
C GLY A 33 3.03 6.12 5.21
N LEU A 34 2.93 6.65 3.99
CA LEU A 34 2.76 8.09 3.75
C LEU A 34 1.46 8.62 4.35
N ALA A 35 0.35 7.92 4.17
CA ALA A 35 -0.94 8.28 4.77
C ALA A 35 -0.86 8.32 6.30
N GLY A 36 -0.15 7.38 6.92
CA GLY A 36 0.10 7.37 8.36
C GLY A 36 0.90 8.60 8.84
N ILE A 37 1.94 8.98 8.10
CA ILE A 37 2.73 10.20 8.38
C ILE A 37 1.83 11.44 8.25
N PHE A 38 1.13 11.61 7.13
CA PHE A 38 0.26 12.77 6.95
C PHE A 38 -0.85 12.83 8.00
N GLY A 39 -1.45 11.69 8.38
CA GLY A 39 -2.44 11.63 9.44
C GLY A 39 -1.87 12.03 10.82
N ALA A 40 -0.65 11.61 11.14
CA ALA A 40 -0.01 11.95 12.41
C ALA A 40 0.43 13.42 12.51
N PHE A 41 0.79 14.03 11.37
CA PHE A 41 1.34 15.38 11.32
C PHE A 41 0.34 16.43 10.82
N SER A 42 -0.88 16.05 10.39
CA SER A 42 -1.86 16.98 9.81
C SER A 42 -2.13 18.20 10.69
N SER A 43 -2.45 17.97 11.96
CA SER A 43 -2.77 19.07 12.88
C SER A 43 -1.59 20.01 13.09
N ILE A 44 -0.38 19.45 13.22
CA ILE A 44 0.85 20.25 13.40
C ILE A 44 1.10 21.10 12.15
N LEU A 45 0.97 20.51 10.97
CA LEU A 45 1.17 21.22 9.71
C LEU A 45 0.12 22.31 9.50
N GLU A 46 -1.14 22.04 9.83
CA GLU A 46 -2.22 23.01 9.79
C GLU A 46 -1.99 24.18 10.75
N ASP A 47 -1.55 23.89 11.99
CA ASP A 47 -1.26 24.90 13.01
C ASP A 47 -0.08 25.80 12.59
N GLU A 48 1.03 25.21 12.13
CA GLU A 48 2.20 25.96 11.64
C GLU A 48 1.86 26.79 10.41
N LEU A 49 1.08 26.23 9.47
CA LEU A 49 0.67 26.96 8.28
C LEU A 49 -0.27 28.12 8.63
N SER A 50 -1.22 27.90 9.54
CA SER A 50 -2.12 28.96 10.03
C SER A 50 -1.37 30.04 10.82
N SER A 51 -0.28 29.68 11.49
CA SER A 51 0.60 30.62 12.19
C SER A 51 1.35 31.53 11.23
N VAL A 52 1.82 31.00 10.09
CA VAL A 52 2.53 31.78 9.06
C VAL A 52 1.61 32.78 8.35
N PHE A 53 0.31 32.45 8.19
CA PHE A 53 -0.64 33.27 7.44
C PHE A 53 -1.49 34.24 8.28
N ASN A 54 -1.38 34.21 9.62
CA ASN A 54 -1.98 35.18 10.53
C ASN A 54 -0.98 36.27 10.94
#